data_AF-A0A811UIZ8-F1
#
_entry.id   AF-A0A811UIZ8-F1
#
_cell.length_a   1.000
_cell.length_b   1.000
_cell.length_c   1.000
_cell.angle_alpha   90.00
_cell.angle_beta   90.00
_cell.angle_gamma   90.00
#
_symmetry.space_group_name_H-M   'P 1'
#
loop_
_entity.id
_entity.type
_entity.pdbx_description
1 polymer ?
#
loop_
_entity_poly.entity_id
_entity_poly.type
_entity_poly.pdbx_seq_one_letter_code
_entity_poly.pdbx_strand_id
1 'polypeptide(L)'
;MDAQNASISQKMDAQMLEKREQISSLEGTIAQIPQNLVRNNAELKERQDLIETEVNALESRFRELQLNRATPSVSAPKVKTPSFDGKIPFQVFKLQFEKTAETNNWSIEEKSAALFVALEGPAAELLITTD
;
A
#
# COMPACT_ATOMS: atom_id res chain seq x y z
N MET A 1 -10.20 72.72 26.32
CA MET A 1 -10.75 72.19 25.04
C MET A 1 -9.62 71.91 24.05
N ASP A 2 -8.61 72.79 23.96
CA ASP A 2 -7.50 72.66 22.99
C ASP A 2 -6.58 71.44 23.22
N ALA A 3 -6.26 71.11 24.47
CA ALA A 3 -5.40 69.95 24.78
C ALA A 3 -6.03 68.61 24.40
N GLN A 4 -7.36 68.49 24.50
CA GLN A 4 -8.08 67.28 24.15
C GLN A 4 -8.13 67.06 22.64
N ASN A 5 -8.31 68.14 21.87
CA ASN A 5 -8.27 68.08 20.40
C ASN A 5 -6.86 67.73 19.88
N ALA A 6 -5.81 68.28 20.50
CA ALA A 6 -4.43 67.93 20.16
C ALA A 6 -4.12 66.45 20.42
N SER A 7 -4.58 65.90 21.55
CA SER A 7 -4.40 64.47 21.88
C SER A 7 -5.13 63.55 20.89
N ILE A 8 -6.35 63.92 20.48
CA ILE A 8 -7.13 63.18 19.47
C ILE A 8 -6.40 63.18 18.13
N SER A 9 -5.88 64.34 17.69
CA SER A 9 -5.12 64.46 16.44
C SER A 9 -3.88 63.55 16.45
N GLN A 10 -3.08 63.61 17.52
CA GLN A 10 -1.88 62.79 17.65
C GLN A 10 -2.19 61.29 17.61
N LYS A 11 -3.28 60.85 18.27
CA LYS A 11 -3.72 59.46 18.26
C LYS A 11 -4.18 59.02 16.86
N MET A 12 -4.83 59.91 16.12
CA MET A 12 -5.26 59.67 14.75
C MET A 12 -4.05 59.53 13.82
N ASP A 13 -3.06 60.40 13.94
CA ASP A 13 -1.83 60.35 13.13
C ASP A 13 -1.03 59.06 13.40
N ALA A 14 -0.92 58.66 14.66
CA ALA A 14 -0.26 57.40 15.03
C ALA A 14 -0.99 56.18 14.45
N GLN A 15 -2.33 56.14 14.50
CA GLN A 15 -3.11 55.06 13.88
C GLN A 15 -2.97 55.06 12.36
N MET A 16 -2.94 56.23 11.72
CA MET A 16 -2.75 56.33 10.28
C MET A 16 -1.38 55.83 9.84
N LEU A 17 -0.34 56.11 10.63
CA LEU A 17 1.00 55.59 10.38
C LEU A 17 1.04 54.06 10.51
N GLU A 18 0.48 53.52 11.60
CA GLU A 18 0.39 52.06 11.82
C GLU A 18 -0.37 51.37 10.67
N LYS A 19 -1.49 51.95 10.22
CA LYS A 19 -2.26 51.42 9.09
C LYS A 19 -1.46 51.45 7.79
N ARG A 20 -0.67 52.50 7.56
CA ARG A 20 0.20 52.59 6.38
C ARG A 20 1.28 51.51 6.38
N GLU A 21 1.88 51.23 7.53
CA GLU A 21 2.86 50.15 7.69
C GLU A 21 2.22 48.77 7.46
N GLN A 22 1.02 48.54 8.02
CA GLN A 22 0.25 47.31 7.78
C GLN A 22 -0.06 47.12 6.29
N ILE A 23 -0.50 48.18 5.60
CA ILE A 23 -0.77 48.14 4.15
C ILE A 23 0.50 47.79 3.38
N SER A 24 1.62 48.45 3.68
CA SER A 24 2.89 48.19 2.98
C SER A 24 3.38 46.75 3.17
N SER A 25 3.22 46.19 4.37
CA SER A 25 3.53 44.79 4.65
C SER A 25 2.62 43.82 3.87
N LEU A 26 1.32 44.11 3.82
CA LEU A 26 0.35 43.32 3.05
C LEU A 26 0.64 43.37 1.55
N GLU A 27 0.96 44.55 1.01
CA GLU A 27 1.35 44.71 -0.39
C GLU A 27 2.59 43.87 -0.73
N GLY A 28 3.61 43.88 0.13
CA GLY A 28 4.80 43.05 -0.04
C GLY A 28 4.51 41.54 0.01
N THR A 29 3.56 41.12 0.85
CA THR A 29 3.12 39.72 0.92
C THR A 29 2.32 39.33 -0.32
N ILE A 30 1.38 40.18 -0.75
CA ILE A 30 0.55 39.97 -1.94
C ILE A 30 1.43 39.89 -3.20
N ALA A 31 2.46 40.73 -3.30
CA ALA A 31 3.39 40.72 -4.42
C ALA A 31 4.17 39.39 -4.55
N GLN A 32 4.38 38.66 -3.46
CA GLN A 32 5.09 37.37 -3.48
C GLN A 32 4.18 36.19 -3.85
N ILE A 33 2.85 36.32 -3.71
CA ILE A 33 1.90 35.24 -4.00
C ILE A 33 2.05 34.71 -5.44
N PRO A 34 2.10 35.55 -6.50
CA PRO A 34 2.23 35.06 -7.87
C PRO A 34 3.52 34.26 -8.10
N GLN A 35 4.64 34.73 -7.55
CA GLN A 35 5.93 34.05 -7.70
C GLN A 35 5.94 32.69 -7.00
N ASN A 36 5.37 32.62 -5.79
CA ASN A 36 5.23 31.37 -5.05
C ASN A 36 4.29 30.40 -5.77
N LEU A 37 3.18 30.88 -6.35
CA LEU A 37 2.27 30.04 -7.14
C LEU A 37 2.95 29.46 -8.39
N VAL A 38 3.70 30.28 -9.13
CA VAL A 38 4.44 29.81 -10.32
C VAL A 38 5.47 28.76 -9.93
N ARG A 39 6.24 29.01 -8.87
CA ARG A 39 7.24 28.06 -8.36
C ARG A 39 6.60 26.74 -7.93
N ASN A 40 5.57 26.80 -7.09
CA ASN A 40 4.90 25.61 -6.58
C ASN A 40 4.25 24.80 -7.71
N ASN A 41 3.67 25.46 -8.72
CA ASN A 41 3.11 24.77 -9.88
C ASN A 41 4.18 24.07 -10.72
N ALA A 42 5.36 24.68 -10.89
CA ALA A 42 6.47 24.04 -11.58
C ALA A 42 6.96 22.78 -10.82
N GLU A 43 7.14 22.90 -9.50
CA GLU A 43 7.55 21.77 -8.65
C GLU A 43 6.50 20.65 -8.62
N LEU A 44 5.21 20.99 -8.63
CA LEU A 44 4.11 20.01 -8.72
C LEU A 44 4.11 19.28 -10.06
N LYS A 45 4.33 20.00 -11.16
CA LYS A 45 4.39 19.41 -12.49
C LYS A 45 5.56 18.43 -12.64
N GLU A 46 6.74 18.83 -12.17
CA GLU A 46 7.92 17.95 -12.18
C GLU A 46 7.68 16.65 -11.38
N ARG A 47 7.06 16.77 -10.20
CA ARG A 47 6.69 15.60 -9.39
C ARG A 47 5.66 14.71 -10.09
N GLN A 48 4.69 15.31 -10.78
CA GLN A 48 3.69 14.56 -11.53
C GLN A 48 4.33 13.78 -12.68
N ASP A 49 5.22 14.40 -13.45
CA ASP A 49 5.94 13.76 -14.57
C ASP A 49 6.82 12.60 -14.06
N LEU A 50 7.47 12.77 -12.91
CA LEU A 50 8.26 11.71 -12.27
C LEU A 50 7.38 10.52 -11.84
N ILE A 51 6.24 10.79 -11.20
CA ILE A 51 5.31 9.74 -10.76
C ILE A 51 4.77 8.97 -11.98
N GLU A 52 4.40 9.67 -13.05
CA GLU A 52 3.91 9.02 -14.27
C GLU A 52 4.98 8.11 -14.89
N THR A 53 6.24 8.55 -14.91
CA THR A 53 7.37 7.75 -15.39
C THR A 53 7.58 6.49 -14.55
N GLU A 54 7.60 6.62 -13.22
CA GLU A 54 7.80 5.49 -12.30
C GLU A 54 6.63 4.48 -12.37
N VAL A 55 5.40 4.95 -12.50
CA VAL A 55 4.22 4.09 -12.68
C VAL A 55 4.33 3.30 -13.98
N ASN A 56 4.68 3.94 -15.10
CA ASN A 56 4.85 3.26 -16.38
C ASN A 56 5.97 2.20 -16.35
N ALA A 57 7.07 2.51 -15.65
CA ALA A 57 8.17 1.55 -15.44
C ALA A 57 7.72 0.35 -14.59
N LEU A 58 6.97 0.60 -13.51
CA LEU A 58 6.48 -0.44 -12.63
C LEU A 58 5.47 -1.35 -13.32
N GLU A 59 4.55 -0.79 -14.11
CA GLU A 59 3.62 -1.57 -14.93
C GLU A 59 4.34 -2.49 -15.91
N SER A 60 5.40 -1.98 -16.55
CA SER A 60 6.18 -2.77 -17.51
C SER A 60 6.90 -3.92 -16.82
N ARG A 61 7.53 -3.67 -15.66
CA ARG A 61 8.13 -4.72 -14.82
C ARG A 61 7.10 -5.73 -14.34
N PHE A 62 5.89 -5.29 -13.99
CA PHE A 62 4.83 -6.20 -13.58
C PHE A 62 4.40 -7.11 -14.73
N ARG A 63 4.25 -6.59 -15.95
CA ARG A 63 3.96 -7.38 -17.15
C ARG A 63 5.04 -8.42 -17.41
N GLU A 64 6.32 -8.04 -17.32
CA GLU A 64 7.45 -8.97 -17.46
C GLU A 64 7.44 -10.09 -16.41
N LEU A 65 7.16 -9.76 -15.15
CA LEU A 65 7.05 -10.75 -14.07
C LEU A 65 5.89 -11.73 -14.29
N GLN A 66 4.76 -11.26 -14.83
CA GLN A 66 3.62 -12.14 -15.17
C GLN A 66 3.94 -13.08 -16.34
N LEU A 67 4.69 -12.60 -17.34
CA LEU A 67 5.12 -13.45 -18.47
C LEU A 67 6.20 -14.46 -18.06
N ASN A 68 7.13 -14.07 -17.19
CA ASN A 68 8.21 -14.93 -16.70
C ASN A 68 7.75 -15.92 -15.63
N ARG A 69 6.62 -15.64 -14.96
CA ARG A 69 5.87 -16.66 -14.24
C ARG A 69 5.21 -17.55 -15.29
N ALA A 70 5.97 -18.46 -15.86
CA ALA A 70 5.44 -19.57 -16.64
C ALA A 70 4.24 -20.12 -15.86
N THR A 71 3.05 -20.00 -16.42
CA THR A 71 1.89 -20.69 -15.89
C THR A 71 2.31 -22.15 -15.77
N PRO A 72 2.16 -22.81 -14.61
CA PRO A 72 2.45 -24.23 -14.55
C PRO A 72 1.55 -24.87 -15.58
N SER A 73 2.15 -25.33 -16.67
CA SER A 73 1.44 -25.96 -17.76
C SER A 73 0.57 -27.04 -17.14
N VAL A 74 -0.73 -26.96 -17.40
CA VAL A 74 -1.79 -27.85 -16.85
C VAL A 74 -1.54 -29.33 -17.22
N SER A 75 -0.45 -29.63 -17.93
CA SER A 75 -0.01 -30.95 -18.37
C SER A 75 1.13 -31.57 -17.54
N ALA A 76 1.50 -31.02 -16.38
CA ALA A 76 2.40 -31.74 -15.47
C ALA A 76 1.62 -32.89 -14.79
N PRO A 77 2.09 -34.15 -14.82
CA PRO A 77 1.41 -35.23 -14.12
C PRO A 77 1.39 -34.92 -12.62
N LYS A 78 0.20 -34.67 -12.07
CA LYS A 78 0.02 -34.43 -10.64
C LYS A 78 0.56 -35.64 -9.86
N VAL A 79 1.52 -35.40 -8.98
CA VAL A 79 2.05 -36.41 -8.08
C VAL A 79 0.91 -36.89 -7.19
N LYS A 80 0.75 -38.21 -7.07
CA LYS A 80 -0.31 -38.82 -6.25
C LYS A 80 -0.15 -38.40 -4.79
N THR A 81 -1.25 -38.03 -4.16
CA THR A 81 -1.32 -37.72 -2.74
C THR A 81 -0.98 -38.97 -1.91
N PRO A 82 -0.08 -38.88 -0.91
CA PRO A 82 0.13 -39.98 0.03
C PRO A 82 -1.11 -40.17 0.91
N SER A 83 -1.45 -41.42 1.26
CA SER A 83 -2.48 -41.70 2.26
C SER A 83 -1.89 -41.86 3.66
N PHE A 84 -2.70 -41.62 4.67
CA PHE A 84 -2.35 -41.75 6.08
C PHE A 84 -3.32 -42.70 6.77
N ASP A 85 -2.85 -43.92 7.01
CA ASP A 85 -3.59 -45.00 7.69
C ASP A 85 -3.12 -45.22 9.14
N GLY A 86 -2.27 -44.33 9.66
CA GLY A 86 -1.70 -44.42 11.01
C GLY A 86 -0.55 -45.42 11.17
N LYS A 87 -0.11 -46.13 10.12
CA LYS A 87 1.03 -47.08 10.22
C LYS A 87 2.39 -46.37 10.26
N ILE A 88 2.49 -45.18 9.67
CA ILE A 88 3.68 -44.34 9.71
C ILE A 88 3.50 -43.18 10.71
N PRO A 89 4.58 -42.64 11.30
CA PRO A 89 4.47 -41.46 12.15
C PRO A 89 3.90 -40.27 11.37
N PHE A 90 2.99 -39.51 11.99
CA PHE A 90 2.33 -38.36 11.36
C PHE A 90 3.32 -37.31 10.81
N GLN A 91 4.46 -37.11 11.46
CA GLN A 91 5.51 -36.18 11.00
C GLN A 91 6.09 -36.60 9.63
N VAL A 92 6.23 -37.91 9.39
CA VAL A 92 6.73 -38.44 8.12
C VAL A 92 5.68 -38.25 7.02
N PHE A 93 4.41 -38.52 7.32
CA PHE A 93 3.29 -38.23 6.42
C PHE A 93 3.22 -36.74 6.06
N LYS A 94 3.26 -35.85 7.05
CA LYS A 94 3.21 -34.40 6.87
C LYS A 94 4.30 -33.92 5.90
N LEU A 95 5.53 -34.38 6.08
CA LEU A 95 6.65 -34.02 5.20
C LEU A 95 6.41 -34.47 3.74
N GLN A 96 5.93 -35.70 3.55
CA GLN A 96 5.61 -36.23 2.21
C GLN A 96 4.45 -35.47 1.57
N PHE A 97 3.43 -35.14 2.36
CA PHE A 97 2.26 -34.39 1.93
C PHE A 97 2.63 -32.96 1.51
N GLU A 98 3.42 -32.25 2.32
CA GLU A 98 3.89 -30.88 2.02
C GLU A 98 4.73 -30.86 0.73
N LYS A 99 5.65 -31.81 0.57
CA LYS A 99 6.46 -31.95 -0.65
C LYS A 99 5.61 -32.21 -1.90
N THR A 100 4.59 -33.06 -1.80
CA THR A 100 3.64 -33.32 -2.89
C THR A 100 2.82 -32.08 -3.22
N ALA A 101 2.40 -31.32 -2.21
CA ALA A 101 1.64 -30.09 -2.39
C ALA A 101 2.45 -28.98 -3.08
N GLU A 102 3.73 -28.84 -2.74
CA GLU A 102 4.66 -27.95 -3.44
C GLU A 102 4.86 -28.39 -4.89
N THR A 103 5.10 -29.68 -5.12
CA THR A 103 5.31 -30.22 -6.47
C THR A 103 4.08 -30.03 -7.36
N ASN A 104 2.89 -30.14 -6.79
CA ASN A 104 1.63 -29.95 -7.49
C ASN A 104 1.14 -28.49 -7.52
N ASN A 105 1.89 -27.55 -6.93
CA ASN A 105 1.51 -26.14 -6.77
C ASN A 105 0.11 -25.95 -6.16
N TRP A 106 -0.26 -26.76 -5.17
CA TRP A 106 -1.58 -26.67 -4.54
C TRP A 106 -1.78 -25.35 -3.81
N SER A 107 -2.95 -24.74 -4.01
CA SER A 107 -3.44 -23.64 -3.18
C SER A 107 -3.70 -24.10 -1.73
N ILE A 108 -3.96 -23.15 -0.83
CA ILE A 108 -4.29 -23.48 0.58
C ILE A 108 -5.57 -24.33 0.64
N GLU A 109 -6.54 -24.02 -0.22
CA GLU A 109 -7.81 -24.73 -0.35
C GLU A 109 -7.59 -26.14 -0.90
N GLU A 110 -6.78 -26.30 -1.96
CA GLU A 110 -6.43 -27.60 -2.53
C GLU A 110 -5.65 -28.47 -1.53
N LYS A 111 -4.72 -27.87 -0.77
CA LYS A 111 -4.00 -28.55 0.32
C LYS A 111 -4.97 -29.07 1.37
N SER A 112 -5.95 -28.28 1.77
CA SER A 112 -6.92 -28.67 2.79
C SER A 112 -7.84 -29.79 2.31
N ALA A 113 -8.33 -29.69 1.07
CA ALA A 113 -9.15 -30.73 0.45
C ALA A 113 -8.37 -32.05 0.27
N ALA A 114 -7.13 -31.97 -0.21
CA ALA A 114 -6.28 -33.14 -0.38
C ALA A 114 -5.89 -33.78 0.97
N LEU A 115 -5.71 -32.98 2.02
CA LEU A 115 -5.44 -33.49 3.36
C LEU A 115 -6.63 -34.27 3.91
N PHE A 116 -7.85 -33.76 3.70
CA PHE A 116 -9.07 -34.46 4.08
C PHE A 116 -9.20 -35.82 3.38
N VAL A 117 -8.89 -35.88 2.09
CA VAL A 117 -8.92 -37.12 1.30
C VAL A 117 -7.78 -38.08 1.66
N ALA A 118 -6.63 -37.56 2.10
CA ALA A 118 -5.46 -38.37 2.44
C ALA A 118 -5.61 -39.16 3.75
N LEU A 119 -6.52 -38.76 4.64
CA LEU A 119 -6.75 -39.44 5.91
C LEU A 119 -7.65 -40.67 5.68
N GLU A 120 -7.16 -41.85 6.04
CA GLU A 120 -7.87 -43.12 5.89
C GLU A 120 -8.07 -43.83 7.24
N GLY A 121 -9.19 -44.54 7.40
CA GLY A 121 -9.46 -45.36 8.58
C GLY A 121 -9.61 -44.55 9.88
N PRO A 122 -9.12 -45.05 11.04
CA PRO A 122 -9.24 -44.36 12.34
C PRO A 122 -8.64 -42.95 12.38
N ALA A 123 -7.75 -42.61 11.44
CA ALA A 123 -7.20 -41.26 11.32
C ALA A 123 -8.22 -40.24 10.77
N ALA A 124 -9.21 -40.69 9.99
CA ALA A 124 -10.31 -39.83 9.55
C ALA A 124 -11.32 -39.54 10.69
N GLU A 125 -11.42 -40.43 11.68
CA GLU A 125 -12.31 -40.29 12.84
C GLU A 125 -11.86 -39.19 13.83
N LEU A 126 -10.56 -38.87 13.86
CA LEU A 126 -9.98 -37.80 14.69
C LEU A 126 -10.39 -36.39 14.25
N LEU A 127 -10.97 -36.23 13.04
CA LEU A 127 -11.54 -34.97 12.57
C LEU A 127 -13.05 -34.84 12.87
N ILE A 128 -13.70 -35.92 13.34
CA ILE A 128 -15.15 -35.98 13.60
C ILE A 128 -15.45 -35.79 15.10
N THR A 129 -14.44 -35.73 15.96
CA THR A 129 -14.63 -35.51 17.40
C THR A 129 -14.81 -34.03 17.72
N THR A 130 -16.00 -33.52 17.40
CA THR A 130 -16.64 -32.43 18.15
C THR A 130 -17.81 -33.02 18.93
N ASP A 131 -17.61 -33.19 20.23
CA ASP A 131 -18.61 -33.03 21.28
C ASP A 131 -17.91 -32.38 22.50
#